data_AF-X8JI34-F1
#
_entry.id   AF-X8JI34-F1
#
_cell.length_a   1.000
_cell.length_b   1.000
_cell.length_c   1.000
_cell.angle_alpha   90.00
_cell.angle_beta   90.00
_cell.angle_gamma   90.00
#
_symmetry.space_group_name_H-M   'P 1'
#
loop_
_entity.id
_entity.type
_entity.pdbx_description
1 polymer ?
#
loop_
_entity_poly.entity_id
_entity_poly.type
_entity_poly.pdbx_seq_one_letter_code
_entity_poly.pdbx_strand_id
1 'polypeptide(L)'
;MNTQLMQEFPELTNLPREDLEAMLTDPAYFQAMFHALGHTKALLASQTELGMANEAIAKRNLSLQNELYDLRSATKDAYDRAKDLQNRWGIVDREQREVYQRFTPSFLLMRLRHATTAQDDASEAAAAAFVQSSQTTKPAEATPQELDDFVRDFKELRKAYHKRVFWGDQWSAGKVIWRDD
;
A
#
# COMPACT_ATOMS: atom_id res chain seq x y z
N MET A 1 40.46 -47.16 48.18
CA MET A 1 39.02 -46.83 48.17
C MET A 1 38.80 -45.87 47.01
N ASN A 2 37.98 -46.23 46.01
CA ASN A 2 37.69 -45.34 44.89
C ASN A 2 36.45 -44.51 45.24
N THR A 3 36.66 -43.35 45.84
CA THR A 3 35.57 -42.44 46.24
C THR A 3 35.13 -41.60 45.04
N GLN A 4 33.90 -41.08 45.06
CA GLN A 4 33.39 -40.21 43.99
C GLN A 4 34.29 -38.98 43.74
N LEU A 5 34.92 -38.46 44.80
CA LEU A 5 35.93 -37.41 44.72
C LEU A 5 37.17 -37.84 43.90
N MET A 6 37.62 -39.09 44.05
CA MET A 6 38.74 -39.63 43.27
C MET A 6 38.35 -39.99 41.82
N GLN A 7 37.06 -40.16 41.53
CA GLN A 7 36.57 -40.31 40.16
C GLN A 7 36.53 -38.97 39.42
N GLU A 8 36.12 -37.90 40.10
CA GLU A 8 36.09 -36.54 39.55
C GLU A 8 37.48 -35.88 39.51
N PHE A 9 38.35 -36.22 40.46
CA PHE A 9 39.73 -35.76 40.57
C PHE A 9 40.71 -36.94 40.65
N PRO A 10 40.95 -37.66 39.53
CA PRO A 10 41.80 -38.86 39.51
C PRO A 10 43.24 -38.60 39.98
N GLU A 11 43.70 -37.34 39.85
CA GLU A 11 45.00 -36.86 40.30
C GLU A 11 45.21 -37.01 41.81
N LEU A 12 44.14 -37.00 42.61
CA LEU A 12 44.19 -37.21 44.06
C LEU A 12 44.54 -38.65 44.45
N THR A 13 44.37 -39.62 43.54
CA THR A 13 44.69 -41.04 43.77
C THR A 13 46.19 -41.28 43.84
N ASN A 14 46.99 -40.41 43.21
CA ASN A 14 48.45 -40.54 43.13
C ASN A 14 49.19 -39.83 44.27
N LEU A 15 48.46 -39.15 45.16
CA LEU A 15 49.04 -38.35 46.23
C LEU A 15 49.23 -39.19 47.50
N PRO A 16 50.37 -39.08 48.22
CA PRO A 16 50.56 -39.82 49.46
C PRO A 16 49.55 -39.40 50.52
N ARG A 17 49.22 -40.33 51.41
CA ARG A 17 48.24 -40.13 52.49
C ARG A 17 48.60 -38.96 53.42
N GLU A 18 49.89 -38.76 53.65
CA GLU A 18 50.42 -37.67 54.48
C GLU A 18 50.06 -36.29 53.92
N ASP A 19 50.12 -36.13 52.58
CA ASP A 19 49.73 -34.88 51.92
C ASP A 19 48.21 -34.65 51.95
N LEU A 20 47.41 -35.73 51.90
CA LEU A 20 45.95 -35.66 52.05
C LEU A 20 45.55 -35.27 53.48
N GLU A 21 46.27 -35.76 54.50
CA GLU A 21 46.05 -35.40 55.90
C GLU A 21 46.54 -33.97 56.21
N ALA A 22 47.65 -33.54 55.59
CA ALA A 22 48.14 -32.16 55.65
C ALA A 22 47.15 -31.17 55.01
N MET A 23 46.51 -31.52 53.89
CA MET A 23 45.46 -30.71 53.29
C MET A 23 44.23 -30.53 54.17
N LEU A 24 43.88 -31.51 55.00
CA LEU A 24 42.76 -31.37 55.94
C LEU A 24 43.09 -30.47 57.13
N THR A 25 44.38 -30.28 57.41
CA THR A 25 44.87 -29.57 58.61
C THR A 25 45.30 -28.14 58.29
N ASP A 26 45.86 -27.90 57.10
CA ASP A 26 46.29 -26.58 56.63
C ASP A 26 45.42 -26.09 55.44
N PRO A 27 44.51 -25.12 55.67
CA PRO A 27 43.66 -24.55 54.63
C PRO A 27 44.43 -23.89 53.49
N ALA A 28 45.59 -23.29 53.76
CA ALA A 28 46.39 -22.62 52.74
C ALA A 28 47.05 -23.64 51.81
N TYR A 29 47.54 -24.76 52.38
CA TYR A 29 48.09 -25.88 51.62
C TYR A 29 47.02 -26.56 50.76
N PHE A 30 45.81 -26.79 51.31
CA PHE A 30 44.68 -27.28 50.53
C PHE A 30 44.36 -26.38 49.34
N GLN A 31 44.26 -25.07 49.55
CA GLN A 31 43.92 -24.14 48.48
C GLN A 31 45.00 -24.09 47.40
N ALA A 32 46.28 -24.13 47.78
CA ALA A 32 47.39 -24.21 46.85
C ALA A 32 47.36 -25.51 46.01
N MET A 33 47.11 -26.65 46.66
CA MET A 33 47.02 -27.95 46.00
C MET A 33 45.76 -28.05 45.12
N PHE A 34 44.62 -27.55 45.58
CA PHE A 34 43.38 -27.49 44.82
C PHE A 34 43.56 -26.69 43.52
N HIS A 35 44.22 -25.54 43.56
CA HIS A 35 44.53 -24.75 42.36
C HIS A 35 45.68 -25.35 41.51
N ALA A 36 46.44 -26.30 42.05
CA ALA A 36 47.48 -27.00 41.32
C ALA A 36 46.95 -28.17 40.47
N LEU A 37 45.80 -28.73 40.82
CA LEU A 37 45.14 -29.83 40.08
C LEU A 37 44.88 -29.43 38.62
N GLY A 38 45.12 -30.35 37.69
CA GLY A 38 44.92 -30.16 36.26
C GLY A 38 43.46 -29.90 35.91
N HIS A 39 42.54 -30.65 36.54
CA HIS A 39 41.10 -30.47 36.33
C HIS A 39 40.61 -29.07 36.77
N THR A 40 41.03 -28.58 37.93
CA THR A 40 40.62 -27.25 38.43
C THR A 40 41.25 -26.13 37.60
N LYS A 41 42.50 -26.28 37.15
CA LYS A 41 43.14 -25.37 36.19
C LYS A 41 42.39 -25.31 34.87
N ALA A 42 42.00 -26.46 34.32
CA ALA A 42 41.24 -26.53 33.07
C ALA A 42 39.85 -25.89 33.22
N LEU A 43 39.17 -26.14 34.34
CA LEU A 43 37.88 -25.52 34.64
C LEU A 43 37.98 -24.00 34.82
N LEU A 44 39.01 -23.53 35.52
CA LEU A 44 39.27 -22.10 35.68
C LEU A 44 39.60 -21.44 34.33
N ALA A 45 40.44 -22.08 33.51
CA ALA A 45 40.75 -21.59 32.17
C ALA A 45 39.49 -21.50 31.29
N SER A 46 38.65 -22.54 31.29
CA SER A 46 37.37 -22.53 30.57
C SER A 46 36.44 -21.42 31.07
N GLN A 47 36.36 -21.20 32.38
CA GLN A 47 35.56 -20.11 32.96
C GLN A 47 36.07 -18.74 32.51
N THR A 48 37.39 -18.53 32.49
CA THR A 48 37.98 -17.27 32.03
C THR A 48 37.73 -17.04 30.54
N GLU A 49 37.83 -18.08 29.71
CA GLU A 49 37.55 -18.01 28.28
C GLU A 49 36.08 -17.65 28.01
N LEU A 50 35.14 -18.30 28.71
CA LEU A 50 33.72 -17.99 28.63
C LEU A 50 33.42 -16.56 29.10
N GLY A 51 34.08 -16.09 30.16
CA GLY A 51 33.98 -14.72 30.64
C GLY A 51 34.42 -13.70 29.59
N MET A 52 35.58 -13.93 28.97
CA MET A 52 36.10 -13.08 27.89
C MET A 52 35.19 -13.10 26.66
N ALA A 53 34.66 -14.26 26.28
CA ALA A 53 33.73 -14.38 25.16
C ALA A 53 32.41 -13.61 25.43
N ASN A 54 31.85 -13.74 26.62
CA ASN A 54 30.66 -12.99 27.03
C ASN A 54 30.90 -11.49 27.04
N GLU A 55 32.05 -11.04 27.55
CA GLU A 55 32.41 -9.62 27.54
C GLU A 55 32.56 -9.09 26.10
N ALA A 56 33.17 -9.86 25.20
CA ALA A 56 33.29 -9.51 23.79
C ALA A 56 31.91 -9.38 23.12
N ILE A 57 30.99 -10.30 23.40
CA ILE A 57 29.60 -10.23 22.90
C ILE A 57 28.89 -8.99 23.46
N ALA A 58 29.02 -8.72 24.75
CA ALA A 58 28.41 -7.55 25.38
C ALA A 58 28.91 -6.24 24.76
N LYS A 59 30.23 -6.12 24.54
CA LYS A 59 30.84 -4.96 23.87
C LYS A 59 30.29 -4.80 22.44
N ARG A 60 30.18 -5.89 21.68
CA ARG A 60 29.61 -5.87 20.33
C ARG A 60 28.14 -5.44 20.33
N ASN A 61 27.34 -5.94 21.26
CA ASN A 61 25.93 -5.57 21.38
C ASN A 61 25.78 -4.08 21.71
N LEU A 62 26.60 -3.56 22.63
CA LEU A 62 26.62 -2.14 22.96
C LEU A 62 27.07 -1.27 21.78
N SER A 63 28.07 -1.70 21.01
CA SER A 63 28.51 -0.93 19.84
C SER A 63 27.44 -0.82 18.75
N LEU A 64 26.58 -1.84 18.62
CA LEU A 64 25.50 -1.85 17.63
C LEU A 64 24.22 -1.17 18.12
N GLN A 65 24.12 -0.86 19.42
CA GLN A 65 22.88 -0.37 20.02
C GLN A 65 22.38 0.91 19.34
N ASN A 66 23.25 1.91 19.21
CA ASN A 66 22.87 3.20 18.63
C ASN A 66 22.48 3.07 17.15
N GLU A 67 23.27 2.33 16.37
CA GLU A 67 22.98 2.10 14.95
C GLU A 67 21.63 1.39 14.76
N LEU A 68 21.30 0.42 15.62
CA LEU A 68 20.00 -0.26 15.60
C LEU A 68 18.85 0.66 15.99
N TYR A 69 19.05 1.59 16.93
CA TYR A 69 18.04 2.60 17.26
C TYR A 69 17.82 3.57 16.10
N ASP A 70 18.89 4.05 15.48
CA ASP A 70 18.83 4.95 14.34
C ASP A 70 18.14 4.28 13.15
N LEU A 71 18.51 3.04 12.83
CA LEU A 71 17.89 2.26 11.77
C LEU A 71 16.39 2.03 12.05
N ARG A 72 16.03 1.72 13.29
CA ARG A 72 14.63 1.56 13.69
C ARG A 72 13.85 2.86 13.53
N SER A 73 14.42 3.99 13.94
CA SER A 73 13.78 5.31 13.79
C SER A 73 13.59 5.66 12.32
N ALA A 74 14.64 5.53 11.50
CA ALA A 74 14.57 5.80 10.07
C ALA A 74 13.56 4.92 9.34
N THR A 75 13.48 3.63 9.73
CA THR A 75 12.50 2.69 9.18
C THR A 75 11.07 3.10 9.55
N LYS A 76 10.85 3.52 10.80
CA LYS A 76 9.56 4.03 11.25
C LYS A 76 9.16 5.28 10.46
N ASP A 77 10.05 6.25 10.33
CA ASP A 77 9.78 7.49 9.60
C ASP A 77 9.50 7.24 8.11
N ALA A 78 10.20 6.26 7.50
CA ALA A 78 9.91 5.84 6.13
C ALA A 78 8.54 5.17 6.01
N TYR A 79 8.18 4.30 6.95
CA TYR A 79 6.89 3.63 6.99
C TYR A 79 5.74 4.62 7.19
N ASP A 80 5.87 5.55 8.14
CA ASP A 80 4.86 6.57 8.43
C ASP A 80 4.62 7.46 7.20
N ARG A 81 5.69 7.91 6.53
CA ARG A 81 5.59 8.63 5.25
C ARG A 81 4.89 7.83 4.16
N ALA A 82 5.20 6.54 4.02
CA ALA A 82 4.55 5.68 3.04
C ALA A 82 3.05 5.54 3.34
N LYS A 83 2.66 5.45 4.61
CA LYS A 83 1.26 5.41 5.03
C LYS A 83 0.53 6.72 4.75
N ASP A 84 1.16 7.84 5.01
CA ASP A 84 0.59 9.15 4.67
C ASP A 84 0.38 9.31 3.16
N LEU A 85 1.36 8.89 2.35
CA LEU A 85 1.23 8.88 0.90
C LEU A 85 0.12 7.93 0.42
N GLN A 86 -0.03 6.76 1.04
CA GLN A 86 -1.12 5.82 0.74
C GLN A 86 -2.49 6.45 1.03
N ASN A 87 -2.63 7.13 2.17
CA ASN A 87 -3.87 7.82 2.53
C ASN A 87 -4.17 8.96 1.55
N ARG A 88 -3.15 9.75 1.20
CA ARG A 88 -3.27 10.84 0.22
C ARG A 88 -3.63 10.34 -1.17
N TRP A 89 -3.06 9.21 -1.59
CA TRP A 89 -3.40 8.57 -2.86
C TRP A 89 -4.90 8.23 -2.95
N GLY A 90 -5.49 7.69 -1.87
CA GLY A 90 -6.92 7.41 -1.84
C GLY A 90 -7.81 8.64 -2.05
N ILE A 91 -7.38 9.80 -1.55
CA ILE A 91 -8.06 11.08 -1.76
C ILE A 91 -7.95 11.50 -3.23
N VAL A 92 -6.73 11.50 -3.78
CA VAL A 92 -6.47 11.92 -5.16
C VAL A 92 -7.15 11.00 -6.18
N ASP A 93 -7.13 9.68 -5.98
CA ASP A 93 -7.83 8.73 -6.85
C ASP A 93 -9.34 8.98 -6.84
N ARG A 94 -9.92 9.30 -5.67
CA ARG A 94 -11.33 9.65 -5.58
C ARG A 94 -11.64 10.96 -6.32
N GLU A 95 -10.87 12.02 -6.09
CA GLU A 95 -11.02 13.31 -6.78
C GLU A 95 -10.88 13.13 -8.29
N GLN A 96 -9.90 12.34 -8.74
CA GLN A 96 -9.73 11.98 -10.13
C GLN A 96 -10.98 11.29 -10.67
N ARG A 97 -11.46 10.23 -10.03
CA ARG A 97 -12.68 9.52 -10.46
C ARG A 97 -13.89 10.43 -10.54
N GLU A 98 -14.07 11.34 -9.58
CA GLU A 98 -15.18 12.31 -9.58
C GLU A 98 -15.09 13.27 -10.79
N VAL A 99 -13.90 13.77 -11.11
CA VAL A 99 -13.68 14.63 -12.29
C VAL A 99 -13.90 13.86 -13.59
N TYR A 100 -13.31 12.67 -13.70
CA TYR A 100 -13.37 11.85 -14.91
C TYR A 100 -14.73 11.19 -15.13
N GLN A 101 -15.58 11.05 -14.09
CA GLN A 101 -16.92 10.45 -14.20
C GLN A 101 -17.73 11.06 -15.35
N ARG A 102 -17.67 12.39 -15.52
CA ARG A 102 -18.41 13.15 -16.55
C ARG A 102 -17.90 12.91 -17.96
N PHE A 103 -16.72 12.34 -18.09
CA PHE A 103 -16.07 12.01 -19.35
C PHE A 103 -16.03 10.50 -19.60
N THR A 104 -16.60 9.70 -18.70
CA THR A 104 -16.75 8.26 -18.95
C THR A 104 -17.61 8.03 -20.19
N PRO A 105 -17.28 7.02 -21.02
CA PRO A 105 -18.07 6.71 -22.20
C PRO A 105 -19.56 6.51 -21.88
N SER A 106 -19.87 5.84 -20.77
CA SER A 106 -21.25 5.63 -20.31
C SER A 106 -21.99 6.94 -20.01
N PHE A 107 -21.34 7.88 -19.31
CA PHE A 107 -21.95 9.18 -19.00
C PHE A 107 -22.13 10.04 -20.26
N LEU A 108 -21.15 10.04 -21.16
CA LEU A 108 -21.24 10.76 -22.43
C LEU A 108 -22.35 10.20 -23.33
N LEU A 109 -22.52 8.88 -23.37
CA LEU A 109 -23.63 8.23 -24.09
C LEU A 109 -24.98 8.59 -23.47
N MET A 110 -25.10 8.58 -22.13
CA MET A 110 -26.29 9.06 -21.43
C MET A 110 -26.60 10.52 -21.80
N ARG A 111 -25.59 11.40 -21.80
CA ARG A 111 -25.73 12.81 -22.18
C ARG A 111 -26.14 12.97 -23.64
N LEU A 112 -25.61 12.15 -24.55
CA LEU A 112 -26.02 12.13 -25.96
C LEU A 112 -27.50 11.75 -26.09
N ARG A 113 -27.96 10.71 -25.37
CA ARG A 113 -29.38 10.30 -25.37
C ARG A 113 -30.30 11.42 -24.89
N HIS A 114 -29.96 12.08 -23.78
CA HIS A 114 -30.73 13.23 -23.31
C HIS A 114 -30.75 14.38 -24.32
N ALA A 115 -29.61 14.69 -24.96
CA ALA A 115 -29.54 15.71 -25.99
C ALA A 115 -30.30 15.34 -27.27
N THR A 116 -30.50 14.04 -27.54
CA THR A 116 -31.36 13.56 -28.63
C THR A 116 -32.83 13.77 -28.30
N THR A 117 -33.27 13.38 -27.10
CA THR A 117 -34.66 13.60 -26.64
C THR A 117 -35.01 15.08 -26.62
N ALA A 118 -34.15 15.93 -26.03
CA ALA A 118 -34.38 17.37 -26.00
C ALA A 118 -34.43 18.00 -27.40
N GLN A 119 -33.72 17.42 -28.38
CA GLN A 119 -33.79 17.88 -29.77
C GLN A 119 -35.10 17.48 -30.45
N ASP A 120 -35.59 16.29 -30.15
CA ASP A 120 -36.88 15.80 -30.63
C ASP A 120 -37.99 16.71 -30.10
N ASP A 121 -38.03 16.91 -28.77
CA ASP A 121 -38.97 17.79 -28.09
C ASP A 121 -38.93 19.22 -28.65
N ALA A 122 -37.74 19.76 -28.90
CA ALA A 122 -37.59 21.10 -29.51
C ALA A 122 -38.13 21.15 -30.95
N SER A 123 -37.92 20.10 -31.75
CA SER A 123 -38.47 20.03 -33.10
C SER A 123 -39.99 19.91 -33.09
N GLU A 124 -40.56 19.10 -32.20
CA GLU A 124 -42.01 18.97 -32.03
C GLU A 124 -42.64 20.27 -31.52
N ALA A 125 -41.99 20.97 -30.57
CA ALA A 125 -42.44 22.27 -30.10
C ALA A 125 -42.45 23.33 -31.22
N ALA A 126 -41.41 23.36 -32.07
CA ALA A 126 -41.36 24.26 -33.22
C ALA A 126 -42.47 23.96 -34.25
N ALA A 127 -42.73 22.67 -34.53
CA ALA A 127 -43.83 22.27 -35.40
C ALA A 127 -45.20 22.63 -34.82
N ALA A 128 -45.42 22.38 -33.52
CA ALA A 128 -46.66 22.73 -32.83
C ALA A 128 -46.92 24.24 -32.83
N ALA A 129 -45.89 25.05 -32.58
CA ALA A 129 -45.97 26.51 -32.62
C ALA A 129 -46.32 27.02 -34.03
N PHE A 130 -45.70 26.45 -35.07
CA PHE A 130 -46.03 26.78 -36.45
C PHE A 130 -47.49 26.45 -36.79
N VAL A 131 -47.97 25.26 -36.43
CA VAL A 131 -49.37 24.86 -36.64
C VAL A 131 -50.34 25.78 -35.90
N GLN A 132 -50.06 26.11 -34.63
CA GLN A 132 -50.91 27.02 -33.84
C GLN A 132 -50.95 28.44 -34.42
N SER A 133 -49.81 28.96 -34.91
CA SER A 133 -49.76 30.25 -35.59
C SER A 133 -50.63 30.25 -36.86
N SER A 134 -50.55 29.18 -37.65
CA SER A 134 -51.33 29.03 -38.89
C SER A 134 -52.85 28.91 -38.66
N GLN A 135 -53.29 28.51 -37.46
CA GLN A 135 -54.70 28.43 -37.08
C GLN A 135 -55.27 29.75 -36.53
N THR A 136 -54.42 30.64 -36.02
CA THR A 136 -54.82 31.91 -35.38
C THR A 136 -54.79 33.08 -36.36
N THR A 137 -53.86 33.09 -37.32
CA THR A 137 -53.96 33.88 -38.54
C THR A 137 -54.95 33.22 -39.49
N LYS A 138 -55.83 33.98 -40.17
CA LYS A 138 -56.71 33.41 -41.20
C LYS A 138 -55.88 32.62 -42.24
N PRO A 139 -56.44 31.62 -42.93
CA PRO A 139 -55.69 30.59 -43.70
C PRO A 139 -54.82 31.08 -44.88
N ALA A 140 -54.62 32.38 -45.05
CA ALA A 140 -53.98 33.03 -46.18
C ALA A 140 -52.80 33.96 -45.81
N GLU A 141 -52.37 34.02 -44.55
CA GLU A 141 -51.41 35.06 -44.08
C GLU A 141 -50.10 34.54 -43.45
N ALA A 142 -49.79 33.24 -43.46
CA ALA A 142 -48.40 32.85 -43.28
C ALA A 142 -47.63 33.38 -44.49
N THR A 143 -46.80 34.40 -44.26
CA THR A 143 -46.03 34.99 -45.35
C THR A 143 -45.12 33.91 -45.93
N PRO A 144 -44.89 33.89 -47.26
CA PRO A 144 -43.99 32.92 -47.88
C PRO A 144 -42.62 32.86 -47.18
N GLN A 145 -42.17 33.98 -46.63
CA GLN A 145 -40.95 34.11 -45.85
C GLN A 145 -41.00 33.36 -44.50
N GLU A 146 -42.10 33.47 -43.73
CA GLU A 146 -42.27 32.72 -42.47
C GLU A 146 -42.31 31.20 -42.71
N LEU A 147 -42.90 30.77 -43.82
CA LEU A 147 -42.91 29.36 -44.21
C LEU A 147 -41.50 28.86 -44.58
N ASP A 148 -40.76 29.64 -45.38
CA ASP A 148 -39.39 29.30 -45.74
C ASP A 148 -38.44 29.30 -44.53
N ASP A 149 -38.60 30.26 -43.61
CA ASP A 149 -37.84 30.33 -42.36
C ASP A 149 -38.16 29.14 -41.46
N PHE A 150 -39.44 28.78 -41.27
CA PHE A 150 -39.81 27.57 -40.54
C PHE A 150 -39.22 26.31 -41.16
N VAL A 151 -39.34 26.15 -42.48
CA VAL A 151 -38.81 24.97 -43.18
C VAL A 151 -37.30 24.86 -43.03
N ARG A 152 -36.58 25.99 -43.11
CA ARG A 152 -35.13 26.03 -42.87
C ARG A 152 -34.81 25.57 -41.44
N ASP A 153 -35.40 26.22 -40.45
CA ASP A 153 -35.05 26.03 -39.04
C ASP A 153 -35.48 24.62 -38.57
N PHE A 154 -36.65 24.14 -38.97
CA PHE A 154 -37.12 22.79 -38.67
C PHE A 154 -36.24 21.71 -39.32
N LYS A 155 -35.79 21.91 -40.57
CA LYS A 155 -34.84 20.99 -41.21
C LYS A 155 -33.51 20.94 -40.47
N GLU A 156 -33.01 22.07 -39.98
CA GLU A 156 -31.78 22.10 -39.17
C GLU A 156 -31.95 21.33 -37.86
N LEU A 157 -33.07 21.51 -37.17
CA LEU A 157 -33.39 20.77 -35.95
C LEU A 157 -33.46 19.26 -36.18
N ARG A 158 -34.17 18.81 -37.23
CA ARG A 158 -34.29 17.37 -37.57
C ARG A 158 -32.98 16.78 -38.06
N LYS A 159 -32.16 17.55 -38.79
CA LYS A 159 -30.82 17.12 -39.22
C LYS A 159 -29.92 16.86 -38.00
N ALA A 160 -29.95 17.73 -37.00
CA ALA A 160 -29.21 17.54 -35.76
C ALA A 160 -29.71 16.31 -34.99
N TYR A 161 -31.03 16.13 -34.88
CA TYR A 161 -31.65 14.95 -34.27
C TYR A 161 -31.18 13.65 -34.93
N HIS A 162 -31.35 13.50 -36.25
CA HIS A 162 -31.02 12.26 -36.94
C HIS A 162 -29.52 11.95 -36.89
N LYS A 163 -28.65 12.97 -36.89
CA LYS A 163 -27.21 12.78 -36.64
C LYS A 163 -26.96 12.21 -35.25
N ARG A 164 -27.60 12.74 -34.21
CA ARG A 164 -27.44 12.24 -32.83
C ARG A 164 -27.99 10.84 -32.64
N VAL A 165 -29.14 10.52 -33.25
CA VAL A 165 -29.70 9.16 -33.29
C VAL A 165 -28.71 8.19 -33.92
N PHE A 166 -28.24 8.50 -35.13
CA PHE A 166 -27.27 7.65 -35.83
C PHE A 166 -26.01 7.39 -35.00
N TRP A 167 -25.41 8.45 -34.44
CA TRP A 167 -24.23 8.29 -33.59
C TRP A 167 -24.52 7.54 -32.29
N GLY A 168 -25.70 7.74 -31.69
CA GLY A 168 -26.15 6.99 -30.51
C GLY A 168 -26.31 5.49 -30.78
N ASP A 169 -26.81 5.13 -31.97
CA ASP A 169 -26.97 3.74 -32.41
C ASP A 169 -25.62 3.09 -32.73
N GLN A 170 -24.74 3.79 -33.47
CA GLN A 170 -23.38 3.29 -33.73
C GLN A 170 -22.60 3.07 -32.44
N TRP A 171 -22.73 3.99 -31.48
CA TRP A 171 -22.11 3.84 -30.16
C TRP A 171 -22.70 2.67 -29.40
N SER A 172 -24.03 2.56 -29.31
CA SER A 172 -24.69 1.45 -28.62
C SER A 172 -24.39 0.08 -29.26
N ALA A 173 -24.10 0.05 -30.56
CA ALA A 173 -23.65 -1.13 -31.30
C ALA A 173 -22.14 -1.44 -31.13
N GLY A 174 -21.41 -0.68 -30.30
CA GLY A 174 -19.98 -0.88 -30.05
C GLY A 174 -19.06 -0.50 -31.21
N LYS A 175 -19.55 0.25 -32.20
CA LYS A 175 -18.79 0.65 -33.39
C LYS A 175 -17.99 1.94 -33.18
N VAL A 176 -18.15 2.60 -32.04
CA VAL A 176 -17.39 3.79 -31.64
C VAL A 176 -16.22 3.35 -30.77
N ILE A 177 -15.01 3.54 -31.29
CA ILE A 177 -13.76 3.24 -30.59
C ILE A 177 -13.19 4.56 -30.05
N TRP A 178 -12.93 4.60 -28.75
CA TRP A 178 -12.21 5.70 -28.11
C TRP A 178 -10.72 5.42 -28.27
N ARG A 179 -9.93 6.44 -28.67
CA ARG A 179 -8.47 6.30 -28.67
C ARG A 179 -7.98 6.49 -27.25
N ASP A 180 -7.15 5.55 -26.80
CA ASP A 180 -6.37 5.69 -25.58
C ASP A 180 -5.14 6.54 -25.93
N ASP A 181 -5.28 7.86 -25.90
CA ASP A 181 -4.14 8.79 -25.93
C ASP A 181 -3.56 8.97 -24.52
#